data_AF-A0A960PYJ8-F1
#
_entry.id   AF-A0A960PYJ8-F1
#
_cell.length_a   1.000
_cell.length_b   1.000
_cell.length_c   1.000
_cell.angle_alpha   90.00
_cell.angle_beta   90.00
_cell.angle_gamma   90.00
#
_symmetry.space_group_name_H-M   'P 1'
#
loop_
_entity.id
_entity.type
_entity.pdbx_description
1 polymer ?
#
loop_
_entity_poly.entity_id
_entity_poly.type
_entity_poly.pdbx_seq_one_letter_code
_entity_poly.pdbx_strand_id
1 'polypeptide(L)'
;MRGIIVVFIGSIITFAFTNTVQPGDESLRENPDVVFIKQWHMEQKAAEVAGQLHLSQAQIQTLRDVKAQMEQIKAESESQKKQTEAQLAQLAKQIRGQIEQNGEVDDNLEKQMRGLRHDLRQLREATRLRIRLAGMPLKDLLSDDQRAALEEHRGSQREHRGKREHVRVARFLLSDAFLNQFQ
;
A
#
# COMPACT_ATOMS: atom_id res chain seq x y z
N MET A 1 2.09 -6.98 58.97
CA MET A 1 1.95 -5.65 58.33
C MET A 1 3.02 -5.52 57.24
N ARG A 2 2.59 -5.14 56.02
CA ARG A 2 3.39 -4.62 54.88
C ARG A 2 4.27 -5.68 54.17
N GLY A 3 4.41 -5.72 52.85
CA GLY A 3 3.93 -4.88 51.75
C GLY A 3 4.41 -5.45 50.40
N ILE A 4 3.73 -5.08 49.32
CA ILE A 4 4.01 -5.43 47.91
C ILE A 4 5.17 -4.56 47.39
N ILE A 5 6.05 -5.14 46.57
CA ILE A 5 6.89 -4.37 45.63
C ILE A 5 6.82 -5.05 44.25
N VAL A 6 6.22 -4.32 43.32
CA VAL A 6 6.26 -4.57 41.88
C VAL A 6 7.53 -3.91 41.35
N VAL A 7 8.35 -4.64 40.58
CA VAL A 7 9.52 -4.07 39.88
C VAL A 7 9.33 -4.24 38.38
N PHE A 8 9.19 -3.09 37.71
CA PHE A 8 9.26 -2.90 36.27
C PHE A 8 10.70 -3.09 35.77
N ILE A 9 10.88 -3.89 34.73
CA ILE A 9 12.08 -3.97 33.88
C ILE A 9 11.54 -4.02 32.45
N GLY A 10 11.98 -3.25 31.46
CA GLY A 10 13.09 -2.33 31.39
C GLY A 10 13.10 -1.69 30.00
N SER A 11 13.78 -0.57 29.94
CA SER A 11 13.90 0.37 28.84
C SER A 11 15.11 0.07 27.93
N ILE A 12 14.89 0.14 26.61
CA ILE A 12 15.74 0.77 25.56
C ILE A 12 17.02 0.03 25.04
N ILE A 13 17.22 0.14 23.71
CA ILE A 13 18.43 0.00 22.82
C ILE A 13 18.86 -1.46 22.55
N THR A 14 19.00 -1.97 21.32
CA THR A 14 20.05 -1.55 20.37
C THR A 14 19.89 -2.20 18.99
N PHE A 15 20.10 -1.40 17.94
CA PHE A 15 20.33 -1.78 16.55
C PHE A 15 21.59 -2.66 16.41
N ALA A 16 21.51 -3.80 15.72
CA ALA A 16 22.67 -4.41 15.06
C ALA A 16 22.25 -5.32 13.90
N PHE A 17 22.63 -4.91 12.70
CA PHE A 17 22.73 -5.75 11.51
C PHE A 17 23.88 -6.75 11.72
N THR A 18 23.61 -8.06 11.63
CA THR A 18 24.60 -9.04 11.18
C THR A 18 23.90 -10.21 10.51
N ASN A 19 24.36 -10.51 9.30
CA ASN A 19 23.97 -11.63 8.44
C ASN A 19 23.98 -12.98 9.17
N THR A 20 22.85 -13.68 9.14
CA THR A 20 22.75 -15.13 8.85
C THR A 20 21.29 -15.44 8.54
N VAL A 21 20.92 -15.40 7.24
CA VAL A 21 19.61 -15.88 6.80
C VAL A 21 19.61 -17.41 6.93
N GLN A 22 19.11 -17.90 8.07
CA GLN A 22 18.67 -19.27 8.24
C GLN A 22 17.38 -19.47 7.43
N PRO A 23 17.22 -20.59 6.69
CA PRO A 23 15.99 -20.92 5.99
C PRO A 23 14.99 -21.43 7.05
N GLY A 24 14.23 -20.52 7.65
CA GLY A 24 13.27 -20.86 8.70
C GLY A 24 12.19 -19.81 8.97
N ASP A 25 12.12 -18.74 8.18
CA ASP A 25 11.24 -17.60 8.46
C ASP A 25 10.08 -17.48 7.46
N GLU A 26 9.39 -18.60 7.22
CA GLU A 26 8.03 -18.58 6.65
C GLU A 26 6.98 -18.06 7.66
N SER A 27 7.40 -17.75 8.90
CA SER A 27 6.55 -17.33 10.01
C SER A 27 6.06 -15.86 9.93
N LEU A 28 6.60 -15.08 8.98
CA LEU A 28 6.17 -13.71 8.69
C LEU A 28 5.12 -13.62 7.57
N ARG A 29 4.61 -14.75 7.06
CA ARG A 29 3.29 -14.76 6.41
C ARG A 29 2.27 -14.53 7.51
N GLU A 30 1.52 -13.43 7.45
CA GLU A 30 0.45 -13.14 8.42
C GLU A 30 -0.38 -14.40 8.65
N ASN A 31 -0.45 -14.89 9.89
CA ASN A 31 -1.22 -16.09 10.26
C ASN A 31 -2.63 -15.98 9.63
N PRO A 32 -3.10 -17.01 8.89
CA PRO A 32 -4.37 -16.95 8.18
C PRO A 32 -5.55 -16.56 9.08
N ASP A 33 -5.54 -16.98 10.36
CA ASP A 33 -6.57 -16.62 11.34
C ASP A 33 -6.54 -15.14 11.70
N VAL A 34 -5.34 -14.55 11.79
CA VAL A 34 -5.17 -13.10 12.05
C VAL A 34 -5.63 -12.29 10.85
N VAL A 35 -5.36 -12.76 9.62
CA VAL A 35 -5.87 -12.14 8.38
C VAL A 35 -7.39 -12.21 8.35
N PHE A 36 -7.97 -13.37 8.67
CA PHE A 36 -9.42 -13.57 8.76
C PHE A 36 -10.07 -12.64 9.78
N ILE A 37 -9.56 -12.56 11.02
CA ILE A 37 -10.11 -11.67 12.06
C ILE A 37 -10.05 -10.20 11.62
N LYS A 38 -8.95 -9.77 10.98
CA LYS A 38 -8.84 -8.41 10.43
C LYS A 38 -9.85 -8.15 9.32
N GLN A 39 -10.03 -9.10 8.40
CA GLN A 39 -11.01 -8.99 7.31
C GLN A 39 -12.44 -8.93 7.84
N TRP A 40 -12.80 -9.86 8.73
CA TRP A 40 -14.11 -9.91 9.38
C TRP A 40 -14.42 -8.61 10.14
N HIS A 41 -13.46 -8.07 10.88
CA HIS A 41 -13.65 -6.79 11.57
C HIS A 41 -13.84 -5.61 10.58
N MET A 42 -13.08 -5.59 9.48
CA MET A 42 -13.24 -4.58 8.43
C MET A 42 -14.60 -4.67 7.74
N GLU A 43 -15.14 -5.87 7.52
CA GLU A 43 -16.47 -6.09 6.97
C GLU A 43 -17.58 -5.60 7.90
N GLN A 44 -17.49 -5.90 9.21
CA GLN A 44 -18.46 -5.37 10.17
C GLN A 44 -18.46 -3.84 10.21
N LYS A 45 -17.26 -3.23 10.24
CA LYS A 45 -17.11 -1.78 10.22
C LYS A 45 -17.61 -1.18 8.90
N ALA A 46 -17.39 -1.88 7.78
CA ALA A 46 -17.90 -1.46 6.49
C ALA A 46 -19.42 -1.45 6.46
N ALA A 47 -20.08 -2.50 6.97
CA ALA A 47 -21.54 -2.59 7.06
C ALA A 47 -22.13 -1.47 7.94
N GLU A 48 -21.55 -1.23 9.11
CA GLU A 48 -21.97 -0.18 10.04
C GLU A 48 -21.90 1.21 9.37
N VAL A 49 -20.76 1.53 8.76
CA VAL A 49 -20.52 2.83 8.14
C VAL A 49 -21.35 3.01 6.86
N ALA A 50 -21.52 1.96 6.06
CA ALA A 50 -22.35 1.99 4.85
C ALA A 50 -23.82 2.29 5.17
N GLY A 51 -24.34 1.71 6.26
CA GLY A 51 -25.71 1.95 6.72
C GLY A 51 -26.00 3.40 7.12
N GLN A 52 -24.97 4.19 7.45
CA GLN A 52 -25.12 5.57 7.93
C GLN A 52 -24.74 6.64 6.91
N LEU A 53 -23.84 6.33 5.97
CA LEU A 53 -23.39 7.28 4.96
C LEU A 53 -24.45 7.59 3.89
N HIS A 54 -25.48 6.74 3.76
CA HIS A 54 -26.60 6.88 2.81
C HIS A 54 -26.16 7.38 1.43
N LEU A 55 -25.21 6.68 0.81
CA LEU A 55 -24.66 7.06 -0.49
C LEU A 55 -25.74 6.95 -1.58
N SER A 56 -25.82 7.96 -2.44
CA SER A 56 -26.62 7.90 -3.66
C SER A 56 -26.05 6.87 -4.66
N GLN A 57 -26.91 6.36 -5.55
CA GLN A 57 -26.47 5.45 -6.61
C GLN A 57 -25.38 6.05 -7.50
N ALA A 58 -25.43 7.37 -7.77
CA ALA A 58 -24.39 8.07 -8.51
C ALA A 58 -23.03 8.10 -7.77
N GLN A 59 -23.05 8.29 -6.44
CA GLN A 59 -21.83 8.24 -5.62
C GLN A 59 -21.24 6.82 -5.59
N ILE A 60 -22.09 5.80 -5.46
CA ILE A 60 -21.67 4.38 -5.47
C ILE A 60 -21.05 4.03 -6.82
N GLN A 61 -21.68 4.43 -7.93
CA GLN A 61 -21.13 4.20 -9.26
C GLN A 61 -19.77 4.88 -9.43
N THR A 62 -19.64 6.14 -8.97
CA THR A 62 -18.36 6.86 -9.00
C THR A 62 -17.27 6.13 -8.22
N LEU A 63 -17.58 5.56 -7.04
CA LEU A 63 -16.62 4.77 -6.27
C LEU A 63 -16.18 3.50 -7.03
N ARG A 64 -17.12 2.80 -7.67
CA ARG A 64 -16.83 1.61 -8.48
C ARG A 64 -15.96 1.93 -9.68
N ASP A 65 -16.28 3.00 -10.41
CA ASP A 65 -15.52 3.44 -11.59
C ASP A 65 -14.09 3.84 -11.21
N VAL A 66 -13.94 4.64 -10.14
CA VAL A 66 -12.62 5.05 -9.63
C VAL A 66 -11.81 3.83 -9.17
N LYS A 67 -12.44 2.87 -8.49
CA LYS A 67 -11.77 1.63 -8.08
C LYS A 67 -11.26 0.85 -9.28
N ALA A 68 -12.13 0.57 -10.25
CA ALA A 68 -11.79 -0.18 -11.46
C ALA A 68 -10.64 0.50 -12.21
N GLN A 69 -10.69 1.82 -12.35
CA GLN A 69 -9.62 2.59 -12.99
C GLN A 69 -8.29 2.49 -12.22
N MET A 70 -8.30 2.58 -10.89
CA MET A 70 -7.09 2.44 -10.07
C MET A 70 -6.49 1.03 -10.15
N GLU A 71 -7.32 -0.01 -10.17
CA GLU A 71 -6.88 -1.39 -10.32
C GLU A 71 -6.28 -1.64 -11.69
N GLN A 72 -6.89 -1.10 -12.75
CA GLN A 72 -6.32 -1.14 -14.10
C GLN A 72 -4.95 -0.46 -14.15
N ILE A 73 -4.81 0.75 -13.61
CA ILE A 73 -3.53 1.47 -13.56
C ILE A 73 -2.47 0.65 -12.82
N LYS A 74 -2.82 0.01 -11.69
CA LYS A 74 -1.91 -0.85 -10.93
C LYS A 74 -1.50 -2.09 -11.74
N ALA A 75 -2.45 -2.75 -12.39
CA ALA A 75 -2.18 -3.94 -13.18
C ALA A 75 -1.25 -3.63 -14.37
N GLU A 76 -1.52 -2.54 -15.10
CA GLU A 76 -0.65 -2.06 -16.18
C GLU A 76 0.76 -1.73 -15.67
N SER A 77 0.85 -0.98 -14.56
CA SER A 77 2.14 -0.60 -13.99
C SER A 77 2.95 -1.78 -13.47
N GLU A 78 2.31 -2.80 -12.88
CA GLU A 78 2.99 -3.99 -12.37
C GLU A 78 3.50 -4.86 -13.52
N SER A 79 2.74 -4.96 -14.62
CA SER A 79 3.19 -5.63 -15.85
C SER A 79 4.45 -4.96 -16.43
N GLN A 80 4.42 -3.64 -16.61
CA GLN A 80 5.57 -2.88 -17.11
C GLN A 80 6.78 -3.00 -16.19
N LYS A 81 6.57 -2.89 -14.87
CA LYS A 81 7.64 -3.04 -13.87
C LYS A 81 8.29 -4.41 -13.96
N LYS A 82 7.50 -5.50 -14.06
CA LYS A 82 8.03 -6.87 -14.21
C LYS A 82 8.87 -7.02 -15.47
N GLN A 83 8.45 -6.42 -16.59
CA GLN A 83 9.22 -6.43 -17.84
C GLN A 83 10.57 -5.71 -17.66
N THR A 84 10.58 -4.51 -17.07
CA THR A 84 11.84 -3.76 -16.84
C THR A 84 12.74 -4.44 -15.80
N GLU A 85 12.18 -5.03 -14.75
CA GLU A 85 12.93 -5.80 -13.75
C GLU A 85 13.55 -7.06 -14.36
N ALA A 86 12.84 -7.74 -15.27
CA ALA A 86 13.40 -8.87 -16.02
C ALA A 86 14.57 -8.46 -16.92
N GLN A 87 14.45 -7.33 -17.63
CA GLN A 87 15.55 -6.77 -18.44
C GLN A 87 16.76 -6.38 -17.58
N LEU A 88 16.54 -5.75 -16.42
CA LEU A 88 17.61 -5.44 -15.46
C LEU A 88 18.30 -6.70 -14.95
N ALA A 89 17.55 -7.75 -14.66
CA ALA A 89 18.11 -9.04 -14.23
C ALA A 89 18.95 -9.69 -15.33
N GLN A 90 18.53 -9.57 -16.60
CA GLN A 90 19.31 -10.05 -17.75
C GLN A 90 20.62 -9.26 -17.91
N LEU A 91 20.58 -7.92 -17.87
CA LEU A 91 21.77 -7.08 -17.93
C LEU A 91 22.73 -7.38 -16.77
N ALA A 92 22.22 -7.58 -15.55
CA ALA A 92 23.05 -7.93 -14.40
C ALA A 92 23.79 -9.27 -14.60
N LYS A 93 23.13 -10.27 -15.22
CA LYS A 93 23.77 -11.54 -15.58
C LYS A 93 24.86 -11.36 -16.64
N GLN A 94 24.63 -10.50 -17.63
CA GLN A 94 25.63 -10.21 -18.67
C GLN A 94 26.86 -9.49 -18.10
N ILE A 95 26.65 -8.47 -17.27
CA ILE A 95 27.72 -7.75 -16.57
C ILE A 95 28.55 -8.72 -15.73
N ARG A 96 27.88 -9.58 -14.95
CA ARG A 96 28.57 -10.60 -14.16
C ARG A 96 29.41 -11.55 -15.04
N GLY A 97 28.86 -12.01 -16.16
CA GLY A 97 29.59 -12.86 -17.10
C GLY A 97 30.82 -12.18 -17.72
N GLN A 98 30.75 -10.88 -18.02
CA GLN A 98 31.90 -10.12 -18.52
C GLN A 98 32.98 -9.95 -17.46
N ILE A 99 32.61 -9.67 -16.21
CA ILE A 99 33.57 -9.58 -15.10
C ILE A 99 34.28 -10.92 -14.90
N GLU A 100 33.53 -12.03 -14.94
CA GLU A 100 34.09 -13.38 -14.79
C GLU A 100 35.04 -13.78 -15.94
N GLN A 101 34.83 -13.25 -17.16
CA GLN A 101 35.66 -13.57 -18.34
C GLN A 101 36.85 -12.63 -18.53
N ASN A 102 36.63 -11.32 -18.39
CA ASN A 102 37.57 -10.28 -18.82
C ASN A 102 38.02 -9.34 -17.69
N GLY A 103 37.40 -9.42 -16.50
CA GLY A 103 37.71 -8.54 -15.37
C GLY A 103 37.21 -7.10 -15.50
N GLU A 104 36.64 -6.72 -16.64
CA GLU A 104 36.14 -5.39 -16.94
C GLU A 104 34.67 -5.43 -17.43
N VAL A 105 33.94 -4.35 -17.20
CA VAL A 105 32.53 -4.18 -17.61
C VAL A 105 32.49 -3.20 -18.78
N ASP A 106 31.72 -3.54 -19.82
CA ASP A 106 31.44 -2.61 -20.91
C ASP A 106 30.60 -1.40 -20.41
N ASP A 107 31.13 -0.19 -20.63
CA ASP A 107 30.46 1.09 -20.34
C ASP A 107 29.04 1.18 -20.91
N ASN A 108 28.80 0.53 -22.06
CA ASN A 108 27.48 0.48 -22.69
C ASN A 108 26.48 -0.31 -21.83
N LEU A 109 26.89 -1.43 -21.23
CA LEU A 109 26.02 -2.21 -20.33
C LEU A 109 25.73 -1.44 -19.04
N GLU A 110 26.72 -0.74 -18.48
CA GLU A 110 26.50 0.10 -17.31
C GLU A 110 25.54 1.26 -17.61
N LYS A 111 25.67 1.88 -18.79
CA LYS A 111 24.75 2.92 -19.27
C LYS A 111 23.33 2.38 -19.46
N GLN A 112 23.17 1.19 -20.06
CA GLN A 112 21.87 0.53 -20.21
C GLN A 112 21.23 0.22 -18.84
N MET A 113 22.01 -0.28 -17.89
CA MET A 113 21.52 -0.57 -16.54
C MET A 113 21.06 0.71 -15.82
N ARG A 114 21.80 1.81 -15.94
CA ARG A 114 21.40 3.13 -15.43
C ARG A 114 20.11 3.63 -16.10
N GLY A 115 19.99 3.45 -17.42
CA GLY A 115 18.77 3.78 -18.18
C GLY A 115 17.54 3.06 -17.66
N LEU A 116 17.58 1.72 -17.57
CA LEU A 116 16.42 0.95 -17.07
C LEU A 116 16.06 1.25 -15.61
N ARG A 117 17.05 1.56 -14.76
CA ARG A 117 16.78 2.05 -13.38
C ARG A 117 16.07 3.40 -13.39
N HIS A 118 16.44 4.29 -14.32
CA HIS A 118 15.76 5.55 -14.50
C HIS A 118 14.31 5.33 -14.99
N ASP A 119 14.11 4.44 -15.96
CA ASP A 119 12.77 4.10 -16.47
C ASP A 119 11.87 3.52 -15.39
N LEU A 120 12.39 2.65 -14.51
CA LEU A 120 11.65 2.17 -13.33
C LEU A 120 11.21 3.31 -12.40
N ARG A 121 12.07 4.32 -12.20
CA ARG A 121 11.73 5.48 -11.39
C ARG A 121 10.65 6.31 -12.07
N GLN A 122 10.78 6.58 -13.36
CA GLN A 122 9.78 7.32 -14.15
C GLN A 122 8.44 6.60 -14.14
N LEU A 123 8.44 5.28 -14.32
CA LEU A 123 7.24 4.46 -14.24
C LEU A 123 6.55 4.61 -12.87
N ARG A 124 7.30 4.56 -11.76
CA ARG A 124 6.73 4.75 -10.42
C ARG A 124 6.12 6.14 -10.24
N GLU A 125 6.79 7.18 -10.73
CA GLU A 125 6.31 8.56 -10.63
C GLU A 125 5.06 8.78 -11.51
N ALA A 126 5.07 8.29 -12.75
CA ALA A 126 3.93 8.32 -13.66
C ALA A 126 2.71 7.56 -13.09
N THR A 127 2.91 6.35 -12.56
CA THR A 127 1.83 5.57 -11.93
C THR A 127 1.25 6.29 -10.72
N ARG A 128 2.08 6.91 -9.87
CA ARG A 128 1.59 7.72 -8.74
C ARG A 128 0.73 8.89 -9.21
N LEU A 129 1.14 9.57 -10.28
CA LEU A 129 0.37 10.68 -10.86
C LEU A 129 -0.96 10.17 -11.43
N ARG A 130 -0.95 9.08 -12.21
CA ARG A 130 -2.16 8.47 -12.77
C ARG A 130 -3.16 8.05 -11.69
N ILE A 131 -2.70 7.41 -10.62
CA ILE A 131 -3.55 7.05 -9.47
C ILE A 131 -4.12 8.30 -8.81
N ARG A 132 -3.31 9.36 -8.65
CA ARG A 132 -3.79 10.63 -8.06
C ARG A 132 -4.87 11.29 -8.91
N LEU A 133 -4.70 11.29 -10.23
CA LEU A 133 -5.69 11.83 -11.18
C LEU A 133 -6.99 11.01 -11.15
N ALA A 134 -6.89 9.67 -11.20
CA ALA A 134 -8.04 8.78 -11.08
C ALA A 134 -8.81 8.99 -9.75
N GLY A 135 -8.10 9.35 -8.67
CA GLY A 135 -8.72 9.63 -7.37
C GLY A 135 -9.30 11.03 -7.20
N MET A 136 -9.17 11.95 -8.17
CA MET A 136 -9.70 13.32 -8.05
C MET A 136 -11.21 13.38 -7.79
N PRO A 137 -12.07 12.54 -8.43
CA PRO A 137 -13.51 12.54 -8.16
C PRO A 137 -13.87 12.27 -6.69
N LEU A 138 -13.00 11.55 -5.95
CA LEU A 138 -13.25 11.22 -4.54
C LEU A 138 -13.15 12.41 -3.62
N LYS A 139 -12.45 13.48 -4.04
CA LYS A 139 -12.23 14.65 -3.19
C LYS A 139 -13.56 15.27 -2.79
N ASP A 140 -14.46 15.44 -3.75
CA ASP A 140 -15.74 16.14 -3.58
C ASP A 140 -16.94 15.18 -3.64
N LEU A 141 -16.68 13.88 -3.54
CA LEU A 141 -17.71 12.84 -3.63
C LEU A 141 -18.68 12.88 -2.46
N LEU A 142 -18.17 13.07 -1.24
CA LEU A 142 -18.96 13.09 -0.01
C LEU A 142 -19.33 14.53 0.36
N SER A 143 -20.57 14.74 0.81
CA SER A 143 -20.97 15.99 1.47
C SER A 143 -20.23 16.18 2.80
N ASP A 144 -20.25 17.39 3.33
CA ASP A 144 -19.62 17.67 4.63
C ASP A 144 -20.28 16.87 5.76
N ASP A 145 -21.60 16.68 5.72
CA ASP A 145 -22.32 15.82 6.68
C ASP A 145 -21.90 14.35 6.57
N GLN A 146 -21.75 13.83 5.35
CA GLN A 146 -21.28 12.46 5.10
C GLN A 146 -19.82 12.26 5.55
N ARG A 147 -18.99 13.29 5.42
CA ARG A 147 -17.61 13.27 5.93
C ARG A 147 -17.59 13.28 7.46
N ALA A 148 -18.40 14.12 8.09
CA ALA A 148 -18.54 14.16 9.54
C ALA A 148 -19.01 12.82 10.12
N ALA A 149 -20.04 12.20 9.51
CA ALA A 149 -20.53 10.88 9.91
C ALA A 149 -19.44 9.79 9.78
N LEU A 150 -18.61 9.87 8.74
CA LEU A 150 -17.50 8.96 8.53
C LEU A 150 -16.38 9.15 9.57
N GLU A 151 -16.14 10.38 10.03
CA GLU A 151 -15.15 10.71 11.05
C GLU A 151 -15.60 10.28 12.46
N GLU A 152 -16.88 10.47 12.79
CA GLU A 152 -17.46 10.09 14.08
C GLU A 152 -17.31 8.58 14.37
N HIS A 153 -17.54 7.74 13.36
CA HIS A 153 -17.35 6.28 13.43
C HIS A 153 -15.91 5.79 13.51
N ARG A 154 -14.96 6.68 13.22
CA ARG A 154 -13.54 6.30 13.18
C ARG A 154 -12.82 6.55 14.50
N GLY A 155 -13.53 7.09 15.48
CA GLY A 155 -12.99 7.43 16.78
C GLY A 155 -12.19 8.72 16.71
N SER A 156 -12.43 9.60 17.67
CA SER A 156 -11.88 10.94 17.81
C SER A 156 -10.37 10.96 18.13
N GLN A 157 -9.53 10.32 17.31
CA GLN A 157 -8.08 10.48 17.39
C GLN A 157 -7.60 11.69 16.57
N ARG A 158 -7.85 12.86 17.17
CA ARG A 158 -7.05 14.09 17.17
C ARG A 158 -6.62 14.68 15.82
N GLU A 159 -7.32 15.76 15.45
CA GLU A 159 -6.87 17.15 15.16
C GLU A 159 -5.66 17.45 14.26
N HIS A 160 -4.82 16.50 13.88
CA HIS A 160 -3.61 16.77 13.10
C HIS A 160 -3.36 15.68 12.08
N ARG A 161 -4.14 15.60 10.99
CA ARG A 161 -3.74 14.80 9.80
C ARG A 161 -4.57 15.00 8.52
N GLY A 162 -5.07 16.19 8.21
CA GLY A 162 -5.92 16.44 7.03
C GLY A 162 -5.47 15.76 5.72
N LYS A 163 -4.17 15.76 5.37
CA LYS A 163 -3.69 15.06 4.15
C LYS A 163 -3.66 13.53 4.22
N ARG A 164 -3.38 12.94 5.39
CA ARG A 164 -3.35 11.46 5.56
C ARG A 164 -4.75 10.89 5.73
N GLU A 165 -5.67 11.70 6.21
CA GLU A 165 -7.07 11.39 6.38
C GLU A 165 -7.78 11.16 5.05
N HIS A 166 -7.68 12.10 4.10
CA HIS A 166 -8.26 11.93 2.77
C HIS A 166 -7.83 10.62 2.08
N VAL A 167 -6.55 10.24 2.21
CA VAL A 167 -6.02 9.00 1.64
C VAL A 167 -6.60 7.77 2.33
N ARG A 168 -6.80 7.81 3.66
CA ARG A 168 -7.41 6.71 4.42
C ARG A 168 -8.90 6.59 4.14
N VAL A 169 -9.61 7.72 4.07
CA VAL A 169 -11.01 7.80 3.66
C VAL A 169 -11.20 7.18 2.29
N ALA A 170 -10.46 7.65 1.27
CA ALA A 170 -10.50 7.09 -0.07
C ALA A 170 -10.20 5.58 -0.08
N ARG A 171 -9.16 5.13 0.63
CA ARG A 171 -8.81 3.70 0.70
C ARG A 171 -9.94 2.83 1.27
N PHE A 172 -10.63 3.31 2.31
CA PHE A 172 -11.75 2.59 2.89
C PHE A 172 -12.97 2.56 1.96
N LEU A 173 -13.33 3.71 1.39
CA LEU A 173 -14.48 3.80 0.47
C LEU A 173 -14.30 2.98 -0.81
N LEU A 174 -13.05 2.79 -1.25
CA LEU A 174 -12.70 1.94 -2.39
C LEU A 174 -12.44 0.47 -2.01
N SER A 175 -12.58 0.07 -0.75
CA SER A 175 -12.38 -1.32 -0.35
C SER A 175 -13.51 -2.24 -0.82
N ASP A 176 -13.20 -3.51 -1.09
CA ASP A 176 -14.22 -4.53 -1.39
C ASP A 176 -15.26 -4.63 -0.27
N ALA A 177 -14.79 -4.71 0.97
CA ALA A 177 -15.65 -4.82 2.15
C ALA A 177 -16.72 -3.72 2.21
N PHE A 178 -16.37 -2.47 1.86
CA PHE A 178 -17.30 -1.34 1.82
C PHE A 178 -18.21 -1.35 0.60
N LEU A 179 -17.67 -1.54 -0.60
CA LEU A 179 -18.46 -1.48 -1.83
C LEU A 179 -19.43 -2.65 -1.97
N ASN A 180 -19.14 -3.80 -1.34
CA ASN A 180 -20.01 -4.96 -1.34
C ASN A 180 -21.27 -4.76 -0.48
N GLN A 181 -21.31 -3.74 0.39
CA GLN A 181 -22.51 -3.40 1.17
C GLN A 181 -23.61 -2.77 0.30
N PHE A 182 -23.29 -2.35 -0.92
CA PHE A 182 -24.20 -1.68 -1.85
C PHE A 182 -24.51 -2.53 -3.10
N GLN A 183 -24.33 -3.86 -2.99
CA GLN A 183 -24.72 -4.82 -4.02
C GLN A 183 -26.23 -5.07 -4.01
#